data_AF-A0A1F8EF40-F1
#
_entry.id   AF-A0A1F8EF40-F1
#
_cell.length_a   1.000
_cell.length_b   1.000
_cell.length_c   1.000
_cell.angle_alpha   90.00
_cell.angle_beta   90.00
_cell.angle_gamma   90.00
#
_symmetry.space_group_name_H-M   'P 1'
#
loop_
_entity.id
_entity.type
_entity.pdbx_description
1 polymer ?
#
loop_
_entity_poly.entity_id
_entity_poly.type
_entity_poly.pdbx_seq_one_letter_code
_entity_poly.pdbx_strand_id
1 'polypeptide(L)'
;MSKRNKFILWCGFVAVTSFWMWASVQTWLEGSLFEVQISANLIVLAILFIILMSLLSVGFIIFQNRLWSIGFSLVIGILYLVLFGVSNLNLAGVFMAVMLFYHAQDIMVGEVKERIKMNSRLLIKKGLANFIVAFFILMSFAAYQSPAIEEFKNIKQLPSSSEIFVKTIVEQAVEAQLNEASQEQKELVLNQAAREIVSRINSFLRPYFQYVPPALAFGLFLVLWSVGWIFVLLSAFLGMFIFWIFRKIKFFTIVERDVKAEVIVI
;
A
#
# COMPACT_ATOMS: atom_id res chain seq x y z
N MET A 1 14.58 30.13 12.71
CA MET A 1 15.11 28.85 12.18
C MET A 1 15.16 28.93 10.66
N SER A 2 16.32 28.65 10.04
CA SER A 2 16.50 28.70 8.59
C SER A 2 15.61 27.67 7.87
N LYS A 3 15.29 27.90 6.58
CA LYS A 3 14.52 26.95 5.76
C LYS A 3 15.17 25.56 5.73
N ARG A 4 16.51 25.52 5.68
CA ARG A 4 17.31 24.29 5.71
C ARG A 4 17.12 23.51 7.01
N ASN A 5 17.18 24.17 8.16
CA ASN A 5 17.02 23.48 9.46
C ASN A 5 15.60 22.92 9.60
N LYS A 6 14.58 23.68 9.18
CA LYS A 6 13.18 23.21 9.16
C LYS A 6 13.01 21.96 8.29
N PHE A 7 13.68 21.93 7.15
CA PHE A 7 13.67 20.75 6.29
C PHE A 7 14.35 19.54 6.94
N ILE A 8 15.54 19.72 7.51
CA ILE A 8 16.28 18.62 8.16
C ILE A 8 15.44 18.02 9.27
N LEU A 9 14.79 18.87 10.08
CA LEU A 9 13.85 18.43 11.11
C LEU A 9 12.69 17.62 10.51
N TRP A 10 12.11 18.08 9.40
CA TRP A 10 11.02 17.37 8.71
C TRP A 10 11.46 16.01 8.17
N CYS A 11 12.65 15.94 7.58
CA CYS A 11 13.26 14.68 7.15
C CYS A 11 13.44 13.72 8.33
N GLY A 12 13.86 14.22 9.50
CA GLY A 12 13.96 13.42 10.71
C GLY A 12 12.62 12.77 11.09
N PHE A 13 11.53 13.55 11.09
CA PHE A 13 10.19 13.02 11.35
C PHE A 13 9.76 11.98 10.30
N VAL A 14 9.92 12.29 9.02
CA VAL A 14 9.59 11.36 7.92
C VAL A 14 10.40 10.07 8.02
N ALA A 15 11.70 10.16 8.32
CA ALA A 15 12.58 9.00 8.47
C ALA A 15 12.14 8.11 9.63
N VAL A 16 11.91 8.69 10.82
CA VAL A 16 11.47 7.93 11.99
C VAL A 16 10.12 7.26 11.74
N THR A 17 9.12 8.00 11.25
CA THR A 17 7.80 7.41 10.95
C THR A 17 7.89 6.36 9.86
N SER A 18 8.69 6.58 8.81
CA SER A 18 8.89 5.61 7.74
C SER A 18 9.58 4.34 8.24
N PHE A 19 10.58 4.46 9.12
CA PHE A 19 11.26 3.32 9.71
C PHE A 19 10.29 2.44 10.50
N TRP A 20 9.51 3.04 11.42
CA TRP A 20 8.51 2.31 12.20
C TRP A 20 7.42 1.71 11.33
N MET A 21 6.99 2.41 10.28
CA MET A 21 6.02 1.90 9.33
C MET A 21 6.56 0.67 8.61
N TRP A 22 7.77 0.73 8.05
CA TRP A 22 8.38 -0.41 7.37
C TRP A 22 8.68 -1.58 8.30
N ALA A 23 9.14 -1.32 9.53
CA ALA A 23 9.32 -2.36 10.53
C ALA A 23 7.99 -3.06 10.85
N SER A 24 6.88 -2.32 10.91
CA SER A 24 5.54 -2.90 11.10
C SER A 24 5.07 -3.71 9.87
N VAL A 25 5.46 -3.30 8.65
CA VAL A 25 5.22 -4.11 7.45
C VAL A 25 6.03 -5.40 7.51
N GLN A 26 7.30 -5.32 7.89
CA GLN A 26 8.17 -6.48 7.98
C GLN A 26 7.62 -7.51 8.98
N THR A 27 7.26 -7.09 10.19
CA THR A 27 6.66 -8.00 11.19
C THR A 27 5.34 -8.60 10.73
N TRP A 28 4.54 -7.85 9.97
CA TRP A 28 3.32 -8.39 9.35
C TRP A 28 3.62 -9.43 8.26
N LEU A 29 4.65 -9.20 7.44
CA LEU A 29 5.03 -10.09 6.34
C LEU A 29 5.83 -11.34 6.79
N GLU A 30 6.44 -11.30 7.97
CA GLU A 30 7.08 -12.46 8.62
C GLU A 30 6.05 -13.39 9.28
N GLY A 31 4.86 -12.88 9.62
CA GLY A 31 3.74 -13.68 10.12
C GLY A 31 2.94 -14.35 8.99
N SER A 32 1.95 -15.17 9.36
CA SER A 32 0.97 -15.69 8.42
C SER A 32 0.10 -14.55 7.90
N LEU A 33 0.16 -14.26 6.59
CA LEU A 33 -0.56 -13.15 5.94
C LEU A 33 -2.08 -13.15 6.22
N PHE A 34 -2.65 -14.30 6.60
CA PHE A 34 -4.09 -14.53 6.74
C PHE A 34 -4.55 -14.81 8.18
N GLU A 35 -3.66 -14.77 9.17
CA GLU A 35 -4.07 -15.01 10.56
C GLU A 35 -4.69 -13.76 11.22
N VAL A 36 -5.93 -13.92 11.69
CA VAL A 36 -6.77 -12.84 12.25
C VAL A 36 -6.24 -12.30 13.59
N GLN A 37 -5.36 -13.02 14.29
CA GLN A 37 -4.72 -12.56 15.53
C GLN A 37 -3.76 -11.37 15.33
N ILE A 38 -3.48 -10.96 14.09
CA ILE A 38 -2.59 -9.85 13.72
C ILE A 38 -3.31 -8.47 13.74
N SER A 39 -4.53 -8.38 14.30
CA SER A 39 -5.33 -7.14 14.27
C SER A 39 -4.63 -5.92 14.88
N ALA A 40 -3.86 -6.09 15.96
CA ALA A 40 -3.17 -4.99 16.63
C ALA A 40 -2.05 -4.39 15.75
N ASN A 41 -1.22 -5.23 15.13
CA ASN A 41 -0.11 -4.77 14.28
C ASN A 41 -0.62 -4.09 13.01
N LEU A 42 -1.73 -4.58 12.42
CA LEU A 42 -2.37 -3.95 11.26
C LEU A 42 -2.91 -2.55 11.59
N ILE A 43 -3.50 -2.37 12.77
CA ILE A 43 -3.97 -1.04 13.22
C ILE A 43 -2.78 -0.08 13.37
N VAL A 44 -1.69 -0.53 14.01
CA VAL A 44 -0.47 0.29 14.18
C VAL A 44 0.12 0.66 12.81
N LEU A 45 0.23 -0.31 11.90
CA LEU A 45 0.67 -0.08 10.53
C LEU A 45 -0.20 0.96 9.81
N ALA A 46 -1.52 0.82 9.89
CA ALA A 46 -2.47 1.75 9.27
C ALA A 46 -2.31 3.17 9.83
N ILE A 47 -2.16 3.33 11.15
CA ILE A 47 -1.95 4.63 11.79
C ILE A 47 -0.64 5.26 11.33
N LEU A 48 0.47 4.52 11.37
CA LEU A 48 1.79 4.99 10.94
C LEU A 48 1.78 5.39 9.46
N PHE A 49 1.10 4.60 8.63
CA PHE A 49 0.92 4.89 7.22
C PHE A 49 0.16 6.20 7.00
N ILE A 50 -0.95 6.40 7.71
CA ILE A 50 -1.76 7.63 7.63
C ILE A 50 -0.93 8.85 8.06
N ILE A 51 -0.17 8.75 9.15
CA ILE A 51 0.72 9.80 9.64
C ILE A 51 1.79 10.13 8.59
N LEU A 52 2.48 9.12 8.05
CA LEU A 52 3.52 9.30 7.05
C LEU A 52 2.98 9.99 5.79
N MET A 53 1.85 9.53 5.25
CA MET A 53 1.22 10.14 4.08
C MET A 53 0.85 11.60 4.33
N SER A 54 0.36 11.90 5.53
CA SER A 54 0.01 13.27 5.95
C SER A 54 1.25 14.17 6.02
N LEU A 55 2.35 13.67 6.61
CA LEU A 55 3.63 14.37 6.69
C LEU A 55 4.25 14.60 5.32
N LEU A 56 4.19 13.63 4.41
CA LEU A 56 4.68 13.80 3.04
C LEU A 56 3.89 14.86 2.29
N SER A 57 2.56 14.78 2.34
CA SER A 57 1.68 15.73 1.66
C SER A 57 1.87 17.17 2.16
N VAL A 58 1.94 17.37 3.48
CA VAL A 58 2.22 18.69 4.06
C VAL A 58 3.66 19.16 3.74
N GLY A 59 4.64 18.26 3.80
CA GLY A 59 6.03 18.57 3.45
C GLY A 59 6.17 19.08 2.02
N PHE A 60 5.51 18.42 1.07
CA PHE A 60 5.56 18.78 -0.35
C PHE A 60 4.95 20.17 -0.60
N ILE A 61 3.84 20.49 0.09
CA ILE A 61 3.19 21.81 0.04
C ILE A 61 4.08 22.91 0.65
N ILE A 62 4.82 22.63 1.73
CA ILE A 62 5.64 23.63 2.43
C ILE A 62 6.96 23.90 1.68
N PHE A 63 7.65 22.85 1.22
CA PHE A 63 9.00 23.01 0.66
C PHE A 63 9.01 23.35 -0.83
N GLN A 64 7.98 22.91 -1.58
CA GLN A 64 7.68 23.25 -2.98
C GLN A 64 8.82 23.06 -4.00
N ASN A 65 9.88 22.34 -3.64
CA ASN A 65 11.04 22.16 -4.51
C ASN A 65 11.24 20.67 -4.80
N ARG A 66 11.37 20.37 -6.10
CA ARG A 66 11.49 19.03 -6.69
C ARG A 66 12.65 18.21 -6.14
N LEU A 67 13.77 18.84 -5.78
CA LEU A 67 14.91 18.10 -5.24
C LEU A 67 14.61 17.53 -3.86
N TRP A 68 13.75 18.18 -3.08
CA TRP A 68 13.38 17.70 -1.76
C TRP A 68 12.40 16.53 -1.82
N SER A 69 11.53 16.44 -2.83
CA SER A 69 10.66 15.26 -3.03
C SER A 69 11.49 14.01 -3.34
N ILE A 70 12.52 14.16 -4.17
CA ILE A 70 13.52 13.10 -4.40
C ILE A 70 14.18 12.73 -3.07
N GLY A 71 14.65 13.71 -2.29
CA GLY A 71 15.24 13.47 -0.97
C GLY A 71 14.33 12.66 -0.03
N PHE A 72 13.06 13.03 0.09
CA PHE A 72 12.09 12.27 0.89
C PHE A 72 11.89 10.84 0.37
N SER A 73 11.73 10.66 -0.95
CA SER A 73 11.56 9.34 -1.55
C SER A 73 12.78 8.44 -1.35
N LEU A 74 14.00 9.00 -1.43
CA LEU A 74 15.23 8.27 -1.21
C LEU A 74 15.39 7.87 0.25
N VAL A 75 15.06 8.75 1.20
CA VAL A 75 15.08 8.40 2.64
C VAL A 75 14.14 7.22 2.91
N ILE A 76 12.90 7.29 2.41
CA ILE A 76 11.91 6.20 2.56
C ILE A 76 12.39 4.92 1.88
N GLY A 77 12.92 5.03 0.66
CA GLY A 77 13.41 3.91 -0.14
C GLY A 77 14.66 3.24 0.45
N ILE A 78 15.58 4.02 1.02
CA ILE A 78 16.75 3.48 1.73
C ILE A 78 16.31 2.72 2.98
N LEU A 79 15.39 3.28 3.78
CA LEU A 79 14.87 2.59 4.97
C LEU A 79 14.13 1.29 4.59
N TYR A 80 13.39 1.30 3.47
CA TYR A 80 12.80 0.11 2.90
C TYR A 80 13.87 -0.94 2.53
N LEU A 81 14.93 -0.55 1.82
CA LEU A 81 16.02 -1.45 1.43
C LEU A 81 16.81 -1.99 2.63
N VAL A 82 16.94 -1.21 3.71
CA VAL A 82 17.59 -1.66 4.95
C VAL A 82 16.82 -2.80 5.61
N LEU A 83 15.49 -2.76 5.58
CA LEU A 83 14.63 -3.75 6.24
C LEU A 83 14.33 -4.97 5.35
N PHE A 84 14.06 -4.76 4.06
CA PHE A 84 13.70 -5.82 3.12
C PHE A 84 14.87 -6.33 2.27
N GLY A 85 16.07 -5.77 2.44
CA GLY A 85 17.26 -6.12 1.69
C GLY A 85 17.34 -5.51 0.30
N VAL A 86 18.56 -5.58 -0.27
CA VAL A 86 18.86 -5.07 -1.61
C VAL A 86 18.68 -6.18 -2.64
N SER A 87 17.65 -6.04 -3.47
CA SER A 87 17.36 -6.93 -4.60
C SER A 87 17.00 -6.11 -5.84
N ASN A 88 17.16 -6.67 -7.04
CA ASN A 88 16.84 -5.97 -8.29
C ASN A 88 15.37 -5.50 -8.32
N LEU A 89 14.45 -6.31 -7.77
CA LEU A 89 13.04 -5.96 -7.67
C LEU A 89 12.80 -4.81 -6.68
N ASN A 90 13.46 -4.84 -5.50
CA ASN A 90 13.33 -3.77 -4.51
C ASN A 90 13.93 -2.45 -5.02
N LEU A 91 15.05 -2.51 -5.74
CA LEU A 91 15.64 -1.34 -6.41
C LEU A 91 14.71 -0.76 -7.48
N ALA A 92 14.09 -1.61 -8.30
CA ALA A 92 13.08 -1.18 -9.27
C ALA A 92 11.86 -0.55 -8.57
N GLY A 93 11.42 -1.15 -7.45
CA GLY A 93 10.36 -0.61 -6.60
C GLY A 93 10.68 0.79 -6.07
N VAL A 94 11.88 0.98 -5.52
CA VAL A 94 12.34 2.29 -5.03
C VAL A 94 12.43 3.30 -6.17
N PHE A 95 12.94 2.90 -7.34
CA PHE A 95 12.98 3.77 -8.51
C PHE A 95 11.58 4.23 -8.95
N MET A 96 10.61 3.32 -9.01
CA MET A 96 9.21 3.65 -9.31
C MET A 96 8.63 4.59 -8.23
N ALA A 97 8.91 4.34 -6.96
CA ALA A 97 8.46 5.20 -5.86
C ALA A 97 9.04 6.63 -5.98
N VAL A 98 10.33 6.77 -6.31
CA VAL A 98 10.97 8.06 -6.57
C VAL A 98 10.28 8.79 -7.71
N MET A 99 9.99 8.10 -8.83
CA MET A 99 9.30 8.70 -9.97
C MET A 99 7.87 9.13 -9.63
N LEU A 100 7.12 8.32 -8.88
CA LEU A 100 5.77 8.67 -8.42
C LEU A 100 5.78 9.87 -7.47
N PHE A 101 6.77 9.97 -6.58
CA PHE A 101 6.95 11.13 -5.69
C PHE A 101 7.32 12.38 -6.48
N TYR A 102 8.19 12.25 -7.48
CA TYR A 102 8.51 13.35 -8.38
C TYR A 102 7.25 13.87 -9.09
N HIS A 103 6.45 12.95 -9.66
CA HIS A 103 5.20 13.29 -10.32
C HIS A 103 4.16 13.92 -9.37
N ALA A 104 4.05 13.40 -8.14
CA ALA A 104 3.19 13.97 -7.11
C ALA A 104 3.58 15.42 -6.77
N GLN A 105 4.88 15.71 -6.66
CA GLN A 105 5.38 17.06 -6.43
C GLN A 105 5.03 18.00 -7.58
N ASP A 106 5.13 17.54 -8.82
CA ASP A 106 4.77 18.35 -9.99
C ASP A 106 3.29 18.74 -10.01
N ILE A 107 2.41 17.78 -9.75
CA ILE A 107 0.96 18.05 -9.64
C ILE A 107 0.69 19.03 -8.50
N MET A 108 1.30 18.82 -7.33
CA MET A 108 1.08 19.70 -6.17
C MET A 108 1.59 21.12 -6.40
N VAL A 109 2.80 21.26 -6.97
CA VAL A 109 3.38 22.59 -7.24
C VAL A 109 2.64 23.31 -8.35
N GLY A 110 2.20 22.60 -9.40
CA GLY A 110 1.33 23.16 -10.44
C GLY A 110 0.07 23.75 -9.82
N GLU A 111 -0.60 22.97 -8.96
CA GLU A 111 -1.83 23.42 -8.31
C GLU A 111 -1.64 24.62 -7.38
N VAL A 112 -0.50 24.70 -6.69
CA VAL A 112 -0.16 25.87 -5.85
C VAL A 112 0.05 27.12 -6.70
N LYS A 113 0.66 26.98 -7.88
CA LYS A 113 0.98 28.11 -8.76
C LYS A 113 -0.21 28.63 -9.56
N GLU A 114 -1.11 27.74 -9.97
CA GLU A 114 -2.26 28.08 -10.83
C GLU A 114 -3.44 28.69 -10.05
N ARG A 115 -3.52 28.48 -8.74
CA ARG A 115 -4.65 28.95 -7.94
C ARG A 115 -4.45 30.34 -7.34
N ILE A 116 -5.47 31.19 -7.54
CA ILE A 116 -5.60 32.49 -6.87
C ILE A 116 -5.81 32.34 -5.34
N LYS A 117 -6.52 31.28 -4.91
CA LYS A 117 -6.76 30.99 -3.49
C LYS A 117 -6.35 29.56 -3.13
N MET A 118 -5.53 29.46 -2.09
CA MET A 118 -4.99 28.19 -1.60
C MET A 118 -6.06 27.40 -0.82
N ASN A 119 -6.51 26.27 -1.40
CA ASN A 119 -7.36 25.31 -0.70
C ASN A 119 -6.52 24.13 -0.21
N SER A 120 -6.18 24.12 1.08
CA SER A 120 -5.30 23.10 1.68
C SER A 120 -5.85 21.69 1.52
N ARG A 121 -7.17 21.48 1.65
CA ARG A 121 -7.80 20.16 1.49
C ARG A 121 -7.51 19.57 0.11
N LEU A 122 -7.68 20.38 -0.92
CA LEU A 122 -7.53 19.94 -2.30
C LEU A 122 -6.06 19.71 -2.65
N LEU A 123 -5.18 20.61 -2.21
CA LEU A 123 -3.72 20.46 -2.38
C LEU A 123 -3.19 19.19 -1.74
N ILE A 124 -3.61 18.92 -0.50
CA ILE A 124 -3.20 17.72 0.23
C ILE A 124 -3.66 16.46 -0.51
N LYS A 125 -4.90 16.44 -1.00
CA LYS A 125 -5.48 15.29 -1.70
C LYS A 125 -4.79 14.97 -3.03
N LYS A 126 -4.35 15.98 -3.79
CA LYS A 126 -3.83 15.79 -5.16
C LYS A 126 -2.59 14.91 -5.27
N GLY A 127 -1.67 14.96 -4.29
CA GLY A 127 -0.47 14.11 -4.31
C GLY A 127 -0.61 12.78 -3.57
N LEU A 128 -1.61 12.63 -2.70
CA LEU A 128 -1.76 11.45 -1.84
C LEU A 128 -1.96 10.15 -2.62
N ALA A 129 -2.68 10.19 -3.74
CA ALA A 129 -2.90 9.00 -4.58
C ALA A 129 -1.56 8.40 -5.03
N ASN A 130 -0.67 9.23 -5.58
CA ASN A 130 0.65 8.80 -6.06
C ASN A 130 1.53 8.24 -4.93
N PHE A 131 1.49 8.83 -3.73
CA PHE A 131 2.21 8.27 -2.58
C PHE A 131 1.69 6.89 -2.23
N ILE A 132 0.36 6.74 -2.12
CA ILE A 132 -0.26 5.47 -1.77
C ILE A 132 0.06 4.38 -2.80
N VAL A 133 0.00 4.71 -4.10
CA VAL A 133 0.42 3.79 -5.18
C VAL A 133 1.85 3.33 -4.94
N ALA A 134 2.77 4.27 -4.70
CA ALA A 134 4.19 3.96 -4.53
C ALA A 134 4.43 3.02 -3.35
N PHE A 135 3.78 3.27 -2.20
CA PHE A 135 3.91 2.40 -1.05
C PHE A 135 3.27 1.03 -1.26
N PHE A 136 2.13 0.93 -1.94
CA PHE A 136 1.49 -0.36 -2.23
C PHE A 136 2.34 -1.20 -3.17
N ILE A 137 3.00 -0.60 -4.16
CA ILE A 137 3.97 -1.30 -5.01
C ILE A 137 5.11 -1.86 -4.16
N LEU A 138 5.71 -1.02 -3.30
CA LEU A 138 6.81 -1.44 -2.41
C LEU A 138 6.39 -2.55 -1.43
N MET A 139 5.21 -2.44 -0.82
CA MET A 139 4.64 -3.48 0.07
C MET A 139 4.41 -4.79 -0.69
N SER A 140 3.93 -4.72 -1.93
CA SER A 140 3.68 -5.91 -2.74
C SER A 140 4.98 -6.60 -3.15
N PHE A 141 6.04 -5.82 -3.43
CA PHE A 141 7.37 -6.37 -3.71
C PHE A 141 8.02 -6.96 -2.46
N ALA A 142 7.84 -6.31 -1.30
CA ALA A 142 8.27 -6.87 -0.03
C ALA A 142 7.54 -8.18 0.28
N ALA A 143 6.23 -8.24 0.05
CA ALA A 143 5.43 -9.46 0.22
C ALA A 143 5.89 -10.57 -0.72
N TYR A 144 6.16 -10.25 -1.99
CA TYR A 144 6.69 -11.22 -2.96
C TYR A 144 7.98 -11.91 -2.49
N GLN A 145 8.81 -11.19 -1.73
CA GLN A 145 10.08 -11.67 -1.21
C GLN A 145 9.99 -12.20 0.22
N SER A 146 8.82 -12.12 0.86
CA SER A 146 8.69 -12.52 2.26
C SER A 146 8.63 -14.04 2.40
N PRO A 147 9.02 -14.57 3.59
CA PRO A 147 8.90 -15.99 3.89
C PRO A 147 7.46 -16.52 3.67
N ALA A 148 6.46 -15.69 3.98
CA ALA A 148 5.06 -16.03 3.82
C ALA A 148 4.67 -16.38 2.38
N ILE A 149 5.30 -15.80 1.35
CA ILE A 149 5.05 -16.16 -0.06
C ILE A 149 6.04 -17.24 -0.56
N GLU A 150 7.22 -17.32 0.05
CA GLU A 150 8.21 -18.35 -0.26
C GLU A 150 7.69 -19.77 0.01
N GLU A 151 6.90 -19.96 1.07
CA GLU A 151 6.20 -21.23 1.32
C GLU A 151 5.30 -21.65 0.15
N PHE A 152 4.71 -20.68 -0.57
CA PHE A 152 3.86 -20.93 -1.73
C PHE A 152 4.64 -21.28 -3.00
N LYS A 153 5.94 -20.98 -3.09
CA LYS A 153 6.78 -21.36 -4.25
C LYS A 153 6.92 -22.87 -4.40
N ASN A 154 6.86 -23.60 -3.29
CA ASN A 154 7.05 -25.05 -3.25
C ASN A 154 5.73 -25.82 -3.28
N ILE A 155 4.60 -25.13 -3.35
CA ILE A 155 3.28 -25.76 -3.39
C ILE A 155 3.10 -26.45 -4.73
N LYS A 156 3.05 -27.78 -4.68
CA LYS A 156 2.75 -28.64 -5.84
C LYS A 156 1.26 -28.95 -5.97
N GLN A 157 0.48 -28.64 -4.94
CA GLN A 157 -0.93 -29.02 -4.78
C GLN A 157 -1.64 -27.97 -3.92
N LEU A 158 -2.88 -27.64 -4.25
CA LEU A 158 -3.69 -26.74 -3.43
C LEU A 158 -3.71 -27.16 -1.95
N PRO A 159 -3.71 -26.20 -1.00
CA PRO A 159 -3.77 -26.52 0.43
C PRO A 159 -5.09 -27.22 0.77
N SER A 160 -5.09 -28.02 1.85
CA SER A 160 -6.25 -28.80 2.31
C SER A 160 -7.49 -27.95 2.61
N SER A 161 -7.32 -26.67 2.93
CA SER A 161 -8.41 -25.69 3.04
C SER A 161 -9.21 -25.53 1.73
N SER A 162 -8.58 -25.74 0.59
CA SER A 162 -9.25 -25.76 -0.72
C SER A 162 -10.17 -26.98 -0.87
N GLU A 163 -9.82 -28.12 -0.27
CA GLU A 163 -10.69 -29.30 -0.25
C GLU A 163 -11.97 -29.02 0.52
N ILE A 164 -11.87 -28.30 1.64
CA ILE A 164 -13.04 -27.90 2.45
C ILE A 164 -13.95 -26.97 1.62
N PHE A 165 -13.36 -25.97 0.97
CA PHE A 165 -14.13 -25.04 0.12
C PHE A 165 -14.82 -25.75 -1.05
N VAL A 166 -14.12 -26.65 -1.74
CA VAL A 166 -14.70 -27.46 -2.82
C VAL A 166 -15.79 -28.38 -2.26
N LYS A 167 -15.58 -29.01 -1.09
CA LYS A 167 -16.60 -29.82 -0.42
C LYS A 167 -17.88 -29.01 -0.15
N THR A 168 -17.76 -27.76 0.32
CA THR A 168 -18.91 -26.87 0.53
C THR A 168 -19.65 -26.54 -0.77
N ILE A 169 -18.93 -26.27 -1.86
CA ILE A 169 -19.56 -26.03 -3.18
C ILE A 169 -20.28 -27.27 -3.69
N VAL A 170 -19.64 -28.44 -3.60
CA VAL A 170 -20.23 -29.71 -4.04
C VAL A 170 -21.45 -30.04 -3.20
N GLU A 171 -21.40 -29.81 -1.89
CA GLU A 171 -22.53 -29.99 -1.00
C GLU A 171 -23.72 -29.13 -1.42
N GLN A 172 -23.51 -27.83 -1.68
CA GLN A 172 -24.56 -26.93 -2.18
C GLN A 172 -25.11 -27.34 -3.55
N ALA A 173 -24.27 -27.87 -4.43
CA ALA A 173 -24.69 -28.25 -5.78
C ALA A 173 -25.50 -29.56 -5.82
N VAL A 174 -25.20 -30.50 -4.90
CA VAL A 174 -25.78 -31.86 -4.89
C VAL A 174 -26.80 -32.03 -3.74
N GLU A 175 -27.03 -30.99 -2.94
CA GLU A 175 -27.92 -31.01 -1.76
C GLU A 175 -29.30 -31.61 -2.07
N ALA A 176 -29.91 -31.19 -3.18
CA ALA A 176 -31.24 -31.66 -3.60
C ALA A 176 -31.28 -33.16 -3.96
N GLN A 177 -30.15 -33.76 -4.35
CA GLN A 177 -30.04 -35.16 -4.80
C GLN A 177 -29.59 -36.09 -3.67
N LEU A 178 -29.07 -35.55 -2.57
CA LEU A 178 -28.52 -36.30 -1.44
C LEU A 178 -29.47 -36.36 -0.23
N ASN A 179 -30.68 -35.79 -0.32
CA ASN A 179 -31.65 -35.73 0.78
C ASN A 179 -32.21 -37.10 1.21
N GLU A 180 -32.09 -38.14 0.38
CA GLU A 180 -32.55 -39.50 0.69
C GLU A 180 -31.42 -40.45 1.14
N ALA A 181 -30.16 -39.99 1.10
CA ALA A 181 -29.00 -40.80 1.48
C ALA A 181 -28.69 -40.75 2.97
N SER A 182 -28.07 -41.80 3.52
CA SER A 182 -27.60 -41.79 4.91
C SER A 182 -26.45 -40.78 5.09
N GLN A 183 -26.30 -40.21 6.30
CA GLN A 183 -25.25 -39.22 6.57
C GLN A 183 -23.83 -39.73 6.24
N GLU A 184 -23.54 -41.00 6.53
CA GLU A 184 -22.25 -41.61 6.21
C GLU A 184 -22.00 -41.72 4.70
N GLN A 185 -23.03 -42.07 3.92
CA GLN A 185 -22.92 -42.13 2.45
C GLN A 185 -22.76 -40.72 1.85
N LYS A 186 -23.46 -39.72 2.40
CA LYS A 186 -23.33 -38.32 2.00
C LYS A 186 -21.90 -37.82 2.20
N GLU A 187 -21.31 -38.06 3.37
CA GLU A 187 -19.91 -37.67 3.64
C GLU A 187 -18.90 -38.36 2.73
N LEU A 188 -19.07 -39.66 2.46
CA LEU A 188 -18.20 -40.43 1.58
C LEU A 188 -18.21 -39.87 0.15
N VAL A 189 -19.41 -39.65 -0.41
CA VAL A 189 -19.58 -39.11 -1.77
C VAL A 189 -19.02 -37.69 -1.86
N LEU A 190 -19.28 -36.83 -0.87
CA LEU A 190 -18.76 -35.47 -0.83
C LEU A 190 -17.23 -35.45 -0.75
N ASN A 191 -16.63 -36.26 0.11
CA ASN A 191 -15.17 -36.33 0.24
C ASN A 191 -14.51 -36.88 -1.03
N GLN A 192 -15.12 -37.88 -1.68
CA GLN A 192 -14.58 -38.47 -2.91
C GLN A 192 -14.72 -37.51 -4.11
N ALA A 193 -15.87 -36.85 -4.25
CA ALA A 193 -16.09 -35.83 -5.27
C ALA A 193 -15.15 -34.63 -5.07
N ALA A 194 -15.00 -34.14 -3.83
CA ALA A 194 -14.09 -33.04 -3.53
C ALA A 194 -12.63 -33.41 -3.88
N ARG A 195 -12.16 -34.61 -3.52
CA ARG A 195 -10.81 -35.08 -3.87
C ARG A 195 -10.59 -35.20 -5.38
N GLU A 196 -11.54 -35.77 -6.11
CA GLU A 196 -11.46 -35.91 -7.57
C GLU A 196 -11.41 -34.54 -8.26
N ILE A 197 -12.27 -33.61 -7.83
CA ILE A 197 -12.29 -32.23 -8.33
C ILE A 197 -10.98 -31.53 -8.01
N VAL A 198 -10.50 -31.61 -6.77
CA VAL A 198 -9.23 -30.99 -6.35
C VAL A 198 -8.05 -31.60 -7.12
N SER A 199 -8.04 -32.92 -7.38
CA SER A 199 -7.03 -33.59 -8.19
C SER A 199 -7.00 -33.06 -9.63
N ARG A 200 -8.17 -32.86 -10.25
CA ARG A 200 -8.30 -32.28 -11.59
C ARG A 200 -7.87 -30.83 -11.62
N ILE A 201 -8.29 -30.04 -10.63
CA ILE A 201 -7.86 -28.65 -10.47
C ILE A 201 -6.34 -28.59 -10.30
N ASN A 202 -5.75 -29.42 -9.44
CA ASN A 202 -4.30 -29.49 -9.26
C ASN A 202 -3.57 -29.87 -10.54
N SER A 203 -4.09 -30.82 -11.31
CA SER A 203 -3.51 -31.22 -12.60
C SER A 203 -3.55 -30.08 -13.62
N PHE A 204 -4.64 -29.32 -13.65
CA PHE A 204 -4.80 -28.14 -14.50
C PHE A 204 -3.95 -26.95 -14.05
N LEU A 205 -3.86 -26.70 -12.74
CA LEU A 205 -3.14 -25.57 -12.14
C LEU A 205 -1.63 -25.79 -12.02
N ARG A 206 -1.16 -27.04 -12.10
CA ARG A 206 0.27 -27.38 -12.00
C ARG A 206 1.22 -26.52 -12.83
N PRO A 207 0.98 -26.25 -14.15
CA PRO A 207 1.85 -25.36 -14.93
C PRO A 207 1.78 -23.89 -14.51
N TYR A 208 0.74 -23.49 -13.77
CA TYR A 208 0.51 -22.13 -13.32
C TYR A 208 1.01 -21.86 -11.91
N PHE A 209 1.33 -22.89 -11.11
CA PHE A 209 1.83 -22.70 -9.74
C PHE A 209 3.12 -21.87 -9.66
N GLN A 210 3.97 -21.89 -10.70
CA GLN A 210 5.13 -21.01 -10.80
C GLN A 210 4.78 -19.51 -10.79
N TYR A 211 3.56 -19.14 -11.18
CA TYR A 211 3.05 -17.76 -11.19
C TYR A 211 2.23 -17.42 -9.95
N VAL A 212 2.07 -18.33 -8.99
CA VAL A 212 1.36 -18.04 -7.73
C VAL A 212 2.02 -16.92 -6.94
N PRO A 213 3.35 -16.94 -6.69
CA PRO A 213 4.02 -15.85 -5.97
C PRO A 213 3.77 -14.45 -6.56
N PRO A 214 3.99 -14.21 -7.87
CA PRO A 214 3.71 -12.89 -8.44
C PRO A 214 2.20 -12.58 -8.48
N ALA A 215 1.33 -13.57 -8.69
CA ALA A 215 -0.11 -13.38 -8.64
C ALA A 215 -0.62 -12.99 -7.24
N LEU A 216 -0.05 -13.58 -6.17
CA LEU A 216 -0.37 -13.23 -4.79
C LEU A 216 0.10 -11.82 -4.44
N ALA A 217 1.32 -11.46 -4.83
CA ALA A 217 1.83 -10.10 -4.63
C ALA A 217 0.98 -9.06 -5.37
N PHE A 218 0.57 -9.36 -6.61
CA PHE A 218 -0.34 -8.51 -7.37
C PHE A 218 -1.75 -8.47 -6.77
N GLY A 219 -2.26 -9.60 -6.29
CA GLY A 219 -3.53 -9.67 -5.56
C GLY A 219 -3.51 -8.79 -4.32
N LEU A 220 -2.40 -8.82 -3.56
CA LEU A 220 -2.20 -7.94 -2.41
C LEU A 220 -2.22 -6.46 -2.82
N PHE A 221 -1.52 -6.10 -3.91
CA PHE A 221 -1.59 -4.75 -4.47
C PHE A 221 -3.03 -4.33 -4.75
N LEU A 222 -3.83 -5.17 -5.40
CA LEU A 222 -5.23 -4.88 -5.74
C LEU A 222 -6.11 -4.73 -4.49
N VAL A 223 -5.92 -5.59 -3.49
CA VAL A 223 -6.63 -5.48 -2.21
C VAL A 223 -6.29 -4.16 -1.53
N LEU A 224 -5.01 -3.84 -1.37
CA LEU A 224 -4.56 -2.57 -0.81
C LEU A 224 -5.11 -1.38 -1.61
N TRP A 225 -5.04 -1.45 -2.94
CA TRP A 225 -5.57 -0.43 -3.85
C TRP A 225 -7.07 -0.18 -3.63
N SER A 226 -7.86 -1.25 -3.51
CA SER A 226 -9.31 -1.17 -3.33
C SER A 226 -9.71 -0.41 -2.06
N VAL A 227 -8.92 -0.53 -0.98
CA VAL A 227 -9.11 0.20 0.27
C VAL A 227 -8.30 1.52 0.32
N GLY A 228 -7.47 1.78 -0.69
CA GLY A 228 -6.57 2.92 -0.79
C GLY A 228 -7.26 4.27 -0.65
N TRP A 229 -8.50 4.39 -1.14
CA TRP A 229 -9.28 5.62 -1.03
C TRP A 229 -9.58 6.03 0.42
N ILE A 230 -9.71 5.05 1.33
CA ILE A 230 -9.92 5.30 2.76
C ILE A 230 -8.67 5.96 3.34
N PHE A 231 -7.49 5.45 3.01
CA PHE A 231 -6.21 6.04 3.41
C PHE A 231 -6.05 7.46 2.84
N VAL A 232 -6.43 7.70 1.58
CA VAL A 232 -6.44 9.07 1.01
C VAL A 232 -7.29 10.01 1.88
N LEU A 233 -8.50 9.59 2.26
CA LEU A 233 -9.42 10.43 3.03
C LEU A 233 -8.88 10.72 4.43
N LEU A 234 -8.42 9.70 5.13
CA LEU A 234 -7.89 9.82 6.50
C LEU A 234 -6.60 10.64 6.53
N SER A 235 -5.67 10.39 5.61
CA SER A 235 -4.44 11.18 5.48
C SER A 235 -4.70 12.61 5.05
N ALA A 236 -5.72 12.85 4.23
CA ALA A 236 -6.10 14.22 3.90
C ALA A 236 -6.64 14.97 5.13
N PHE A 237 -7.47 14.30 5.94
CA PHE A 237 -7.99 14.87 7.18
C PHE A 237 -6.88 15.16 8.20
N LEU A 238 -6.01 14.19 8.47
CA LEU A 238 -4.89 14.37 9.38
C LEU A 238 -3.88 15.39 8.86
N GLY A 239 -3.58 15.39 7.56
CA GLY A 239 -2.74 16.38 6.91
C GLY A 239 -3.28 17.80 7.08
N MET A 240 -4.59 18.02 6.96
CA MET A 240 -5.21 19.32 7.21
C MET A 240 -5.02 19.76 8.67
N PHE A 241 -5.19 18.83 9.61
CA PHE A 241 -4.99 19.10 11.04
C PHE A 241 -3.52 19.48 11.34
N ILE A 242 -2.57 18.70 10.81
CA ILE A 242 -1.13 18.98 10.91
C ILE A 242 -0.79 20.34 10.30
N PHE A 243 -1.30 20.63 9.09
CA PHE A 243 -1.10 21.91 8.42
C PHE A 243 -1.60 23.09 9.25
N TRP A 244 -2.77 22.94 9.89
CA TRP A 244 -3.34 23.96 10.76
C TRP A 244 -2.50 24.21 12.02
N ILE A 245 -2.00 23.14 12.67
CA ILE A 245 -1.08 23.25 13.80
C ILE A 245 0.19 24.01 13.39
N PHE A 246 0.83 23.61 12.28
CA PHE A 246 2.05 24.24 11.79
C PHE A 246 1.86 25.71 11.44
N ARG A 247 0.68 26.07 10.91
CA ARG A 247 0.30 27.47 10.69
C ARG A 247 0.20 28.24 12.00
N LYS A 248 -0.44 27.68 13.03
CA LYS A 248 -0.57 28.33 14.35
C LYS A 248 0.76 28.59 15.03
N ILE A 249 1.71 27.65 14.94
CA ILE A 249 3.07 27.81 15.51
C ILE A 249 4.01 28.65 14.62
N LYS A 250 3.49 29.30 13.56
CA LYS A 250 4.26 30.12 12.61
C LYS A 250 5.43 29.38 11.96
N PHE A 251 5.28 28.08 11.74
CA PHE A 251 6.29 27.29 11.03
C PHE A 251 6.42 27.74 9.57
N PHE A 252 5.32 28.19 8.96
CA PHE A 252 5.27 28.87 7.66
C PHE A 252 4.26 30.01 7.68
N THR A 253 4.37 30.93 6.73
CA THR A 253 3.44 32.06 6.53
C THR A 253 2.88 31.99 5.13
N ILE A 254 1.57 32.17 4.98
CA ILE A 254 0.91 32.29 3.68
C ILE A 254 0.91 33.79 3.34
N VAL A 255 1.47 34.14 2.19
CA VAL A 255 1.55 35.52 1.70
C VAL A 255 0.77 35.59 0.40
N GLU A 256 -0.22 36.49 0.32
CA GLU A 256 -0.93 36.77 -0.93
C GLU A 256 0.01 37.55 -1.86
N ARG A 257 0.12 37.09 -3.11
CA ARG A 257 0.89 37.78 -4.15
C ARG A 257 -0.09 38.23 -5.23
N ASP A 258 -0.14 39.52 -5.52
CA ASP A 258 -0.82 40.03 -6.70
C ASP A 258 -0.05 39.61 -7.94
N VAL A 259 -0.56 38.61 -8.64
CA VAL A 259 -0.01 38.18 -9.93
C VAL A 259 -0.72 38.99 -11.01
N LYS A 260 -0.04 39.98 -11.61
CA LYS A 260 -0.47 40.59 -12.87
C LYS A 260 -0.37 39.50 -13.95
N ALA A 261 -1.49 38.90 -14.33
CA ALA A 261 -1.51 37.89 -15.38
C ALA A 261 -1.35 38.57 -16.74
N GLU A 262 -0.32 38.16 -17.50
CA GLU A 262 -0.19 38.49 -18.91
C GLU A 262 -1.10 37.54 -19.71
N VAL A 263 -1.94 38.11 -20.57
CA VAL A 263 -2.84 37.36 -21.44
C VAL A 263 -2.22 37.35 -22.83
N ILE A 264 -2.13 36.17 -23.46
CA ILE A 264 -1.78 36.09 -24.88
C ILE A 264 -2.98 36.64 -25.64
N VAL A 265 -2.81 37.83 -26.22
CA VAL A 265 -3.74 38.39 -27.20
C VAL A 265 -3.18 37.99 -28.57
N ILE A 266 -3.97 37.23 -29.34
CA ILE A 266 -3.69 36.91 -30.74
C ILE A 266 -4.15 38.09 -31.59
#